data_AF-A0A0C3D811-F1
#
_entry.id   AF-A0A0C3D811-F1
#
_cell.length_a   1.000
_cell.length_b   1.000
_cell.length_c   1.000
_cell.angle_alpha   90.00
_cell.angle_beta   90.00
_cell.angle_gamma   90.00
#
_symmetry.space_group_name_H-M   'P 1'
#
loop_
_entity.id
_entity.type
_entity.pdbx_description
1 polymer ?
#
loop_
_entity_poly.entity_id
_entity_poly.type
_entity_poly.pdbx_seq_one_letter_code
_entity_poly.pdbx_strand_id
1 'polypeptide(L)' 'DLDEAISLHQSALDLRPTGHSDRSDSLHSLALCFSDRYDKQGAIADLEEAITLGRAALALRSPGHS' A
#
# COMPACT_ATOMS: atom_id res chain seq x y z
N ASP A 1 -7.20 -13.13 7.53
CA ASP A 1 -5.82 -13.14 8.09
C ASP A 1 -5.08 -11.90 7.58
N LEU A 2 -4.08 -11.33 8.28
CA LEU A 2 -3.32 -10.20 7.75
C LEU A 2 -2.45 -10.60 6.54
N ASP A 3 -1.88 -11.81 6.54
CA ASP A 3 -1.03 -12.28 5.44
C ASP A 3 -1.86 -12.55 4.17
N GLU A 4 -3.08 -13.02 4.35
CA GLU A 4 -4.07 -13.16 3.28
C GLU A 4 -4.49 -11.81 2.71
N ALA A 5 -4.76 -10.82 3.57
CA ALA A 5 -5.10 -9.46 3.14
C ALA A 5 -3.96 -8.82 2.33
N ILE A 6 -2.72 -8.97 2.80
CA ILE A 6 -1.51 -8.51 2.08
C ILE A 6 -1.43 -9.16 0.70
N SER A 7 -1.62 -10.48 0.61
CA SER A 7 -1.56 -11.24 -0.64
C SER A 7 -2.63 -10.79 -1.65
N LEU A 8 -3.85 -10.53 -1.18
CA LEU A 8 -4.95 -10.03 -2.00
C LEU A 8 -4.68 -8.61 -2.52
N HIS A 9 -4.16 -7.73 -1.66
CA HIS A 9 -3.84 -6.36 -2.06
C HIS A 9 -2.64 -6.28 -3.02
N GLN A 10 -1.65 -7.17 -2.88
CA GLN A 10 -0.57 -7.33 -3.86
C GLN A 10 -1.12 -7.77 -5.22
N SER A 11 -1.99 -8.79 -5.24
CA SER A 11 -2.64 -9.26 -6.47
C SER A 11 -3.46 -8.15 -7.14
N ALA A 12 -4.20 -7.35 -6.34
CA ALA A 12 -4.94 -6.21 -6.86
C ALA A 12 -4.01 -5.13 -7.46
N LEU A 13 -2.82 -4.94 -6.88
CA LEU A 13 -1.83 -3.99 -7.38
C LEU A 13 -1.21 -4.45 -8.71
N ASP A 14 -0.99 -5.76 -8.88
CA ASP A 14 -0.51 -6.35 -10.12
C ASP A 14 -1.51 -6.17 -11.27
N LEU A 15 -2.82 -6.20 -10.96
CA LEU A 15 -3.89 -5.95 -11.92
C LEU A 15 -4.12 -4.46 -12.25
N ARG A 16 -3.55 -3.54 -11.47
CA ARG A 16 -3.75 -2.08 -11.61
C ARG A 16 -2.45 -1.40 -12.02
N PRO A 17 -2.07 -1.40 -13.31
CA PRO A 17 -0.77 -0.87 -13.76
C PRO A 17 -0.61 0.62 -13.45
N THR A 18 0.62 1.13 -13.57
CA THR A 18 0.92 2.56 -13.39
C THR A 18 0.00 3.44 -14.26
N GLY A 19 -0.64 4.43 -13.64
CA GLY A 19 -1.63 5.30 -14.30
C GLY A 19 -3.09 4.87 -14.10
N HIS A 20 -3.36 3.65 -13.61
CA HIS A 20 -4.72 3.25 -13.23
C HIS A 20 -5.22 4.12 -12.05
N SER A 21 -6.46 4.64 -12.16
CA SER A 21 -7.08 5.54 -11.18
C SER A 21 -6.99 4.99 -9.75
N ASP A 22 -7.33 3.72 -9.59
CA ASP A 22 -7.43 3.08 -8.27
C ASP A 22 -6.10 2.52 -7.76
N ARG A 23 -4.98 2.73 -8.49
CA ARG A 23 -3.67 2.21 -8.07
C ARG A 23 -3.22 2.86 -6.76
N SER A 24 -3.50 4.15 -6.58
CA SER A 24 -3.19 4.85 -5.32
C SER A 24 -3.93 4.23 -4.13
N ASP A 25 -5.21 3.89 -4.30
CA ASP A 25 -6.02 3.31 -3.23
C ASP A 25 -5.57 1.88 -2.87
N SER A 26 -5.16 1.09 -3.87
CA SER A 26 -4.53 -0.22 -3.63
C SER A 26 -3.24 -0.09 -2.83
N LEU A 27 -2.35 0.83 -3.21
CA LEU A 27 -1.10 1.07 -2.50
C LEU A 27 -1.36 1.51 -1.06
N HIS A 28 -2.33 2.41 -0.85
CA HIS A 28 -2.70 2.87 0.47
C HIS A 28 -3.26 1.73 1.34
N SER A 29 -4.16 0.91 0.79
CA SER A 29 -4.73 -0.23 1.52
C SER A 29 -3.67 -1.25 1.90
N LEU A 30 -2.72 -1.53 1.00
CA LEU A 30 -1.60 -2.42 1.29
C LEU A 30 -0.69 -1.83 2.38
N ALA A 31 -0.43 -0.52 2.35
CA ALA A 31 0.33 0.16 3.40
C ALA A 31 -0.32 0.01 4.78
N LEU A 32 -1.66 0.11 4.86
CA LEU A 32 -2.40 -0.10 6.11
C LEU A 32 -2.26 -1.53 6.62
N CYS A 33 -2.32 -2.54 5.74
CA CYS A 33 -2.12 -3.93 6.16
C CYS A 33 -0.73 -4.16 6.78
N PHE A 34 0.32 -3.57 6.20
CA PHE A 34 1.67 -3.65 6.77
C PHE A 34 1.79 -2.87 8.08
N SER A 35 1.15 -1.70 8.20
CA SER A 35 1.08 -0.96 9.47
C SER A 35 0.40 -1.78 10.58
N ASP A 36 -0.76 -2.37 10.28
CA ASP A 36 -1.49 -3.23 11.22
C ASP A 36 -0.67 -4.46 11.63
N ARG A 37 0.14 -5.01 10.72
CA ARG A 37 1.02 -6.13 11.02
C ARG A 37 2.20 -5.70 11.90
N TYR A 38 2.78 -4.53 11.64
CA TYR A 38 3.78 -3.92 12.51
C TYR A 38 3.24 -3.70 13.93
N ASP A 39 2.03 -3.14 14.08
CA ASP A 39 1.44 -2.89 15.40
C ASP A 39 1.26 -4.18 16.23
N LYS A 40 1.04 -5.32 15.56
CA LYS A 40 0.87 -6.62 16.21
C LYS A 40 2.19 -7.36 16.47
N GLN A 41 3.17 -7.23 15.58
CA GLN A 41 4.37 -8.08 15.57
C GLN A 41 5.66 -7.31 15.89
N GLY A 42 5.66 -5.98 15.79
CA GLY A 42 6.82 -5.11 16.01
C GLY A 42 7.90 -5.24 14.94
N ALA A 43 7.61 -5.88 13.79
CA ALA A 43 8.58 -6.11 12.73
C ALA A 43 8.88 -4.82 11.95
N ILE A 44 10.05 -4.21 12.17
CA ILE A 44 10.44 -2.93 11.55
C ILE A 44 10.34 -2.97 10.01
N ALA A 45 10.63 -4.12 9.39
CA ALA A 45 10.48 -4.29 7.95
C ALA A 45 9.06 -4.00 7.45
N ASP A 46 8.03 -4.34 8.24
CA ASP A 46 6.64 -4.04 7.88
C ASP A 46 6.36 -2.54 7.95
N LEU A 47 6.93 -1.83 8.93
CA LEU A 47 6.82 -0.38 9.02
C LEU A 47 7.51 0.31 7.84
N GLU A 48 8.70 -0.15 7.45
CA GLU A 48 9.44 0.38 6.30
C GLU A 48 8.66 0.18 4.99
N GLU A 49 8.04 -0.98 4.82
CA GLU A 49 7.20 -1.28 3.67
C GLU A 49 5.94 -0.41 3.64
N ALA A 50 5.26 -0.26 4.78
CA ALA A 50 4.09 0.62 4.92
C ALA A 50 4.41 2.07 4.51
N ILE A 51 5.56 2.60 4.97
CA ILE A 51 6.01 3.96 4.62
C ILE A 51 6.30 4.07 3.12
N THR A 52 6.96 3.07 2.54
CA THR A 52 7.31 3.05 1.12
C THR A 52 6.06 3.05 0.24
N LEU A 53 5.09 2.20 0.55
CA LEU A 53 3.81 2.10 -0.15
C LEU A 53 2.97 3.38 0.03
N GLY A 54 2.92 3.94 1.24
CA GLY A 54 2.22 5.19 1.51
C GLY A 54 2.78 6.37 0.69
N ARG A 55 4.11 6.47 0.56
CA ARG A 55 4.75 7.47 -0.31
C ARG A 55 4.40 7.27 -1.77
N ALA A 56 4.40 6.02 -2.25
CA ALA A 56 3.99 5.70 -3.61
C ALA A 56 2.52 6.07 -3.87
N ALA A 57 1.62 5.79 -2.92
CA ALA A 57 0.20 6.17 -3.02
C ALA A 57 0.01 7.70 -3.14
N LEU A 58 0.74 8.47 -2.33
CA LEU A 58 0.72 9.94 -2.35
C LEU A 58 1.29 10.52 -3.65
N ALA A 59 2.38 9.93 -4.17
CA ALA A 59 2.98 10.36 -5.43
C ALA A 59 2.00 10.23 -6.61
N LEU A 60 1.12 9.21 -6.60
CA LEU A 60 0.09 9.03 -7.63
C LEU A 60 -1.10 9.99 -7.48
N ARG A 61 -1.32 10.56 -6.29
CA ARG A 61 -2.43 11.48 -6.03
C ARG A 61 -2.15 12.93 -6.44
N SER A 62 -0.90 13.25 -6.78
CA SER A 62 -0.37 14.55 -7.26
C SER A 62 -1.03 15.85 -6.76
N PRO A 63 -0.25 16.84 -6.28
CA PRO A 63 -0.72 18.22 -6.11
C PRO A 63 -0.94 18.96 -7.46
N GLY A 64 -1.00 18.24 -8.58
CA GLY A 64 -0.97 18.75 -9.96
C GLY A 64 -2.32 18.73 -10.69
N HIS A 65 -3.43 18.68 -9.96
CA HIS A 65 -4.71 19.12 -10.51
C HIS A 65 -4.71 20.66 -10.54
N SER A 66 -4.09 21.26 -11.56
CA SER A 66 -4.38 22.62 -12.00
C SER A 66 -5.47 22.60 -13.05
#